data_AF-A0AAU7V4G5-F1
#
_entry.id   AF-A0AAU7V4G5-F1
#
_cell.length_a   1.000
_cell.length_b   1.000
_cell.length_c   1.000
_cell.angle_alpha   90.00
_cell.angle_beta   90.00
_cell.angle_gamma   90.00
#
_symmetry.space_group_name_H-M   'P 1'
#
loop_
_entity.id
_entity.type
_entity.pdbx_description
1 polymer ?
#
loop_
_entity_poly.entity_id
_entity_poly.type
_entity_poly.pdbx_seq_one_letter_code
_entity_poly.pdbx_strand_id
1 'polypeptide(L)'
;MTNPLEFITGSWEGKRQWRAYRQRVEALPGPYRKAASAIERYLLHTGPTDTEPMMQMLTDLADLFEQAVADQTHLREVVGDDPVEFVETFKDNYGQGSWLAKERQRLRDAVEEQLQ
;
A
#
# COMPACT_ATOMS: atom_id res chain seq x y z
N MET A 1 22.63 2.82 -18.35
CA MET A 1 22.19 4.12 -18.91
C MET A 1 20.69 4.02 -19.10
N THR A 2 19.89 4.64 -18.24
CA THR A 2 18.42 4.56 -18.32
C THR A 2 17.96 5.23 -19.62
N ASN A 3 17.10 4.54 -20.38
CA ASN A 3 16.64 5.01 -21.68
C ASN A 3 15.59 6.12 -21.46
N PRO A 4 15.68 7.30 -22.11
CA PRO A 4 14.73 8.40 -21.92
C PRO A 4 13.25 8.02 -22.15
N LEU A 5 12.99 6.95 -22.91
CA LEU A 5 11.64 6.40 -23.09
C LEU A 5 11.06 5.80 -21.80
N GLU A 6 11.87 5.08 -21.00
CA GLU A 6 11.43 4.48 -19.73
C GLU A 6 11.03 5.54 -18.70
N PHE A 7 11.72 6.69 -18.70
CA PHE A 7 11.37 7.82 -17.82
C PHE A 7 9.99 8.41 -18.16
N ILE A 8 9.65 8.48 -19.45
CA ILE A 8 8.37 9.01 -19.93
C ILE A 8 7.24 7.99 -19.70
N THR A 9 7.46 6.71 -20.01
CA THR A 9 6.45 5.66 -19.84
C THR A 9 6.19 5.33 -18.37
N GLY A 10 7.22 5.30 -17.52
CA GLY A 10 7.09 5.06 -16.08
C GLY A 10 6.23 6.12 -15.38
N SER A 11 6.39 7.40 -15.73
CA SER A 11 5.54 8.49 -15.23
C SER A 11 4.07 8.35 -15.69
N TRP A 12 3.85 7.77 -16.87
CA TRP A 12 2.52 7.64 -17.47
C TRP A 12 1.73 6.47 -16.90
N GLU A 13 2.39 5.33 -16.67
CA GLU A 13 1.79 4.15 -16.05
C GLU A 13 1.38 4.45 -14.61
N GLY A 14 2.23 5.10 -13.81
CA GLY A 14 1.88 5.53 -12.45
C GLY A 14 0.67 6.47 -12.43
N LYS A 15 0.61 7.45 -13.35
CA LYS A 15 -0.56 8.35 -13.50
C LYS A 15 -1.82 7.60 -13.93
N ARG A 16 -1.71 6.52 -14.71
CA ARG A 16 -2.84 5.69 -15.11
C ARG A 16 -3.35 4.87 -13.93
N GLN A 17 -2.46 4.20 -13.21
CA GLN A 17 -2.80 3.41 -12.02
C GLN A 17 -3.43 4.29 -10.94
N TRP A 18 -2.85 5.47 -10.68
CA TRP A 18 -3.42 6.45 -9.75
C TRP A 18 -4.85 6.84 -10.12
N ARG A 19 -5.11 7.16 -11.40
CA ARG A 19 -6.47 7.50 -11.86
C ARG A 19 -7.44 6.34 -11.70
N ALA A 20 -7.02 5.12 -11.99
CA ALA A 20 -7.84 3.93 -11.81
C ALA A 20 -8.18 3.73 -10.32
N TYR A 21 -7.18 3.79 -9.44
CA TYR A 21 -7.37 3.72 -7.99
C TYR A 21 -8.35 4.79 -7.48
N ARG A 22 -8.20 6.04 -7.92
CA ARG A 22 -9.10 7.13 -7.52
C ARG A 22 -10.56 6.89 -7.93
N GLN A 23 -10.79 6.37 -9.13
CA GLN A 23 -12.15 6.02 -9.59
C GLN A 23 -12.77 4.92 -8.74
N ARG A 24 -11.98 3.91 -8.35
CA ARG A 24 -12.39 2.83 -7.46
C ARG A 24 -12.84 3.36 -6.10
N VAL A 25 -12.01 4.18 -5.46
CA VAL A 25 -12.34 4.83 -4.18
C VAL A 25 -13.61 5.69 -4.30
N GLU A 26 -13.75 6.45 -5.38
CA GLU A 26 -14.91 7.30 -5.63
C GLU A 26 -16.22 6.50 -5.87
N ALA A 27 -16.12 5.26 -6.32
CA ALA A 27 -17.28 4.38 -6.49
C ALA A 27 -17.78 3.78 -5.16
N LEU A 28 -16.96 3.75 -4.11
CA LEU A 28 -17.34 3.16 -2.81
C LEU A 28 -18.52 3.90 -2.15
N PRO A 29 -19.35 3.22 -1.34
CA PRO A 29 -20.37 3.85 -0.51
C PRO A 29 -19.79 4.90 0.43
N GLY A 30 -20.60 5.89 0.82
CA GLY A 30 -20.16 7.08 1.55
C GLY A 30 -19.23 6.83 2.75
N PRO A 31 -19.56 5.92 3.69
CA PRO A 31 -18.68 5.60 4.82
C PRO A 31 -17.34 5.00 4.38
N TYR A 32 -17.38 4.00 3.50
CA TYR A 32 -16.20 3.32 2.96
C TYR A 32 -15.28 4.28 2.19
N ARG A 33 -15.85 5.13 1.32
CA ARG A 33 -15.10 6.15 0.58
C ARG A 33 -14.36 7.11 1.51
N LYS A 34 -15.02 7.57 2.58
CA LYS A 34 -14.41 8.48 3.56
C LYS A 34 -13.26 7.81 4.31
N ALA A 35 -13.44 6.55 4.73
CA ALA A 35 -12.40 5.77 5.38
C ALA A 35 -11.20 5.54 4.45
N ALA A 36 -11.45 5.06 3.23
CA ALA A 36 -10.43 4.86 2.21
C ALA A 36 -9.64 6.14 1.93
N SER A 37 -10.30 7.29 1.80
CA SER A 37 -9.61 8.58 1.57
C SER A 37 -8.76 9.03 2.76
N ALA A 38 -9.18 8.72 4.00
CA ALA A 38 -8.41 9.05 5.20
C ALA A 38 -7.17 8.15 5.33
N ILE A 39 -7.33 6.85 5.04
CA ILE A 39 -6.26 5.86 5.05
C ILE A 39 -5.27 6.13 3.91
N GLU A 40 -5.75 6.41 2.70
CA GLU A 40 -4.93 6.85 1.55
C GLU A 40 -4.00 8.00 1.97
N ARG A 41 -4.57 9.04 2.59
CA ARG A 41 -3.79 10.19 3.06
C ARG A 41 -2.73 9.76 4.07
N TYR A 42 -3.07 8.91 5.03
CA TYR A 42 -2.12 8.44 6.04
C TYR A 42 -0.97 7.65 5.38
N LEU A 43 -1.30 6.69 4.51
CA LEU A 43 -0.32 5.88 3.78
C LEU A 43 0.60 6.73 2.90
N LEU A 44 0.09 7.77 2.23
CA LEU A 44 0.94 8.68 1.46
C LEU A 44 1.97 9.44 2.32
N HIS A 45 1.78 9.54 3.63
CA HIS A 45 2.74 10.14 4.56
C HIS A 45 3.65 9.11 5.24
N THR A 46 3.17 7.89 5.47
CA THR A 46 3.85 6.89 6.34
C THR A 46 4.30 5.63 5.61
N GLY A 47 3.87 5.45 4.35
CA GLY A 47 4.17 4.29 3.52
C GLY A 47 5.48 4.42 2.74
N PRO A 48 5.74 3.48 1.82
CA PRO A 48 6.94 3.44 0.99
C PRO A 48 7.15 4.72 0.18
N THR A 49 8.40 5.14 0.01
CA THR A 49 8.76 6.28 -0.84
C THR A 49 8.75 5.93 -2.33
N ASP A 50 8.88 4.65 -2.66
CA ASP A 50 8.90 4.16 -4.03
C ASP A 50 7.47 4.04 -4.59
N THR A 51 7.26 4.54 -5.80
CA THR A 51 5.95 4.61 -6.45
C THR A 51 5.29 3.24 -6.61
N GLU A 52 6.03 2.22 -7.02
CA GLU A 52 5.46 0.91 -7.35
C GLU A 52 4.94 0.16 -6.09
N PRO A 53 5.70 0.02 -5.00
CA PRO A 53 5.17 -0.51 -3.74
C PRO A 53 4.00 0.30 -3.16
N MET A 54 4.05 1.63 -3.28
CA MET A 54 2.94 2.50 -2.86
C MET A 54 1.68 2.23 -3.68
N MET A 55 1.79 2.14 -5.01
CA MET A 55 0.65 1.89 -5.88
C MET A 55 0.06 0.50 -5.69
N GLN A 56 0.90 -0.52 -5.45
CA GLN A 56 0.42 -1.86 -5.11
C GLN A 56 -0.41 -1.83 -3.82
N MET A 57 0.13 -1.21 -2.76
CA MET A 57 -0.56 -1.08 -1.47
C MET A 57 -1.91 -0.36 -1.57
N LEU A 58 -1.97 0.75 -2.33
CA LEU A 58 -3.23 1.47 -2.54
C LEU A 58 -4.22 0.66 -3.37
N THR A 59 -3.75 -0.10 -4.35
CA THR A 59 -4.60 -1.00 -5.15
C THR A 59 -5.23 -2.07 -4.27
N ASP A 60 -4.43 -2.74 -3.45
CA ASP A 60 -4.90 -3.80 -2.55
C ASP A 60 -5.84 -3.25 -1.46
N LEU A 61 -5.65 -2.01 -1.01
CA LEU A 61 -6.59 -1.33 -0.12
C LEU A 61 -7.96 -1.12 -0.80
N ALA A 62 -7.97 -0.78 -2.09
CA ALA A 62 -9.22 -0.66 -2.84
C ALA A 62 -9.89 -2.03 -3.04
N ASP A 63 -9.11 -3.09 -3.33
CA ASP A 63 -9.63 -4.45 -3.44
C ASP A 63 -10.28 -4.91 -2.14
N LEU A 64 -9.63 -4.68 -0.99
CA LEU A 64 -10.16 -5.01 0.33
C LEU A 64 -11.52 -4.33 0.59
N PHE A 65 -11.63 -3.03 0.32
CA PHE A 65 -12.89 -2.32 0.57
C PHE A 65 -13.99 -2.64 -0.44
N GLU A 66 -13.66 -2.87 -1.70
CA GLU A 66 -14.63 -3.33 -2.69
C GLU A 66 -15.20 -4.70 -2.30
N GLN A 67 -14.34 -5.62 -1.87
CA GLN A 67 -14.76 -6.95 -1.41
C GLN A 67 -15.64 -6.84 -0.15
N ALA A 68 -15.23 -6.04 0.84
CA ALA A 68 -16.04 -5.84 2.05
C ALA A 68 -17.42 -5.23 1.75
N VAL A 69 -17.51 -4.33 0.77
CA VAL A 69 -18.79 -3.78 0.30
C VAL A 69 -19.63 -4.85 -0.39
N ALA A 70 -19.03 -5.67 -1.25
CA ALA A 70 -19.72 -6.77 -1.94
C ALA A 70 -20.27 -7.80 -0.95
N ASP A 71 -19.51 -8.09 0.11
CA ASP A 71 -19.88 -9.01 1.19
C ASP A 71 -20.83 -8.38 2.22
N GLN A 72 -21.20 -7.10 2.06
CA GLN A 72 -22.04 -6.33 2.97
C GLN A 72 -21.49 -6.25 4.40
N THR A 73 -20.17 -6.38 4.56
CA THR A 73 -19.48 -6.26 5.84
C THR A 73 -19.64 -4.84 6.37
N HIS A 74 -19.83 -4.68 7.68
CA HIS A 74 -19.86 -3.34 8.26
C HIS A 74 -18.43 -2.75 8.31
N LEU A 75 -18.28 -1.46 8.00
CA LEU A 75 -16.96 -0.81 7.94
C LEU A 75 -16.12 -1.03 9.21
N ARG A 76 -16.78 -1.02 10.38
CA ARG A 76 -16.13 -1.23 11.68
C ARG A 76 -15.52 -2.63 11.83
N GLU A 77 -16.12 -3.64 11.20
CA GLU A 77 -15.60 -5.00 11.21
C GLU A 77 -14.35 -5.13 10.31
N VAL A 78 -14.23 -4.27 9.30
CA VAL A 78 -13.05 -4.22 8.41
C VAL A 78 -11.89 -3.48 9.06
N VAL A 79 -12.13 -2.24 9.53
CA VAL A 79 -11.05 -1.37 10.03
C VAL A 79 -10.74 -1.56 11.50
N GLY A 80 -11.46 -2.46 12.18
CA GLY A 80 -11.26 -2.75 13.60
C GLY A 80 -11.58 -1.57 14.51
N ASP A 81 -11.20 -1.70 15.79
CA ASP A 81 -11.51 -0.70 16.80
C ASP A 81 -10.63 0.56 16.72
N ASP A 82 -9.38 0.38 16.31
CA ASP A 82 -8.42 1.44 16.05
C ASP A 82 -8.02 1.43 14.56
N PRO A 83 -8.44 2.44 13.78
CA PRO A 83 -8.06 2.55 12.38
C PRO A 83 -6.54 2.69 12.16
N VAL A 84 -5.79 3.22 13.13
CA VAL A 84 -4.33 3.35 13.02
C VAL A 84 -3.69 1.97 13.13
N GLU A 85 -4.12 1.16 14.10
CA GLU A 85 -3.66 -0.23 14.25
C GLU A 85 -3.93 -1.06 12.99
N PHE A 86 -5.14 -0.91 12.42
CA PHE A 86 -5.47 -1.53 11.14
C PHE A 86 -4.51 -1.11 10.02
N VAL A 87 -4.26 0.20 9.87
CA VAL A 87 -3.40 0.71 8.78
C VAL A 87 -1.95 0.29 8.97
N GLU A 88 -1.42 0.31 10.19
CA GLU A 88 -0.05 -0.14 10.46
C GLU A 88 0.09 -1.65 10.20
N THR A 89 -0.86 -2.47 10.64
CA THR A 89 -0.89 -3.90 10.35
C THR A 89 -1.02 -4.18 8.85
N PHE A 90 -1.87 -3.42 8.16
CA PHE A 90 -2.01 -3.52 6.71
C PHE A 90 -0.70 -3.16 6.00
N LYS A 91 -0.06 -2.07 6.43
CA LYS A 91 1.22 -1.57 5.90
C LYS A 91 2.36 -2.57 6.15
N ASP A 92 2.35 -3.32 7.25
CA ASP A 92 3.36 -4.34 7.55
C ASP A 92 3.41 -5.46 6.50
N ASN A 93 2.31 -5.74 5.80
CA ASN A 93 2.32 -6.67 4.66
C ASN A 93 3.17 -6.15 3.47
N TYR A 94 3.47 -4.85 3.47
CA TYR A 94 4.28 -4.15 2.48
C TYR A 94 5.56 -3.54 3.10
N GLY A 95 5.67 -3.59 4.44
CA GLY A 95 6.83 -3.23 5.23
C GLY A 95 7.77 -4.43 5.27
N GLN A 96 8.87 -4.45 4.55
CA GLN A 96 9.83 -3.39 4.33
C GLN A 96 10.23 -3.39 2.87
N GLY A 97 10.41 -2.21 2.26
CA GLY A 97 10.89 -2.10 0.88
C GLY A 97 12.05 -3.06 0.61
N SER A 98 12.15 -3.59 -0.61
CA SER A 98 13.10 -4.67 -0.97
C SER A 98 14.51 -4.40 -0.43
N TRP A 99 14.92 -3.12 -0.33
CA TRP A 99 16.19 -2.71 0.26
C TRP A 99 16.30 -2.92 1.78
N LEU A 100 15.32 -2.52 2.60
CA LEU A 100 15.38 -2.69 4.06
C LEU A 100 15.12 -4.15 4.45
N ALA A 101 14.28 -4.87 3.70
CA ALA A 101 14.17 -6.33 3.83
C ALA A 101 15.51 -7.03 3.50
N LYS A 102 16.18 -6.64 2.41
CA LYS A 102 17.54 -7.11 2.06
C LYS A 102 18.55 -6.75 3.15
N GLU A 103 18.48 -5.56 3.71
CA GLU A 103 19.42 -5.11 4.75
C GLU A 103 19.20 -5.87 6.06
N ARG A 104 17.95 -6.13 6.45
CA ARG A 104 17.65 -7.02 7.60
C ARG A 104 18.09 -8.46 7.34
N GLN A 105 18.04 -8.93 6.10
CA GLN A 105 18.56 -10.26 5.75
C GLN A 105 20.08 -10.27 5.85
N ARG A 106 20.78 -9.30 5.27
CA ARG A 106 22.24 -9.15 5.38
C ARG A 106 22.70 -9.10 6.84
N LEU A 107 21.98 -8.37 7.69
CA LEU A 107 22.28 -8.32 9.12
C LEU A 107 22.16 -9.70 9.78
N ARG A 108 21.11 -10.47 9.46
CA ARG A 108 20.94 -11.82 10.00
C ARG A 108 22.05 -12.76 9.53
N ASP A 109 22.33 -12.76 8.24
CA ASP A 109 23.37 -13.60 7.63
C ASP A 109 24.75 -13.29 8.25
N ALA A 110 25.08 -12.01 8.42
CA ALA A 110 26.35 -11.58 9.01
C ALA A 110 26.50 -11.99 10.49
N VAL A 111 25.40 -12.06 11.25
CA VAL A 111 25.45 -12.51 12.66
C VAL A 111 25.52 -14.04 12.74
N GLU A 112 24.78 -14.78 11.91
CA GLU A 112 24.84 -16.24 11.87
C GLU A 112 26.23 -16.75 11.47
N GLU A 113 26.92 -16.09 10.54
CA GLU A 113 28.29 -16.44 10.13
C GLU A 113 29.29 -16.32 11.29
N GLN A 114 29.04 -15.45 12.27
CA GLN A 114 29.91 -15.30 13.46
C GLN A 114 29.57 -16.28 14.59
N LEU A 115 28.48 -17.04 14.47
CA LEU A 115 28.01 -18.00 15.49
C LEU A 115 28.28 -19.46 15.10
N GLN A 116 28.96 -19.69 13.97
CA GLN A 116 29.48 -21.00 13.53
C GLN A 116 30.97 -21.16 13.89
#